data_AF-A0A3N5XH33-F1
#
_entry.id   AF-A0A3N5XH33-F1
#
_cell.length_a   1.000
_cell.length_b   1.000
_cell.length_c   1.000
_cell.angle_alpha   90.00
_cell.angle_beta   90.00
_cell.angle_gamma   90.00
#
_symmetry.space_group_name_H-M   'P 1'
#
loop_
_entity.id
_entity.type
_entity.pdbx_description
1 polymer ?
#
loop_
_entity_poly.entity_id
_entity_poly.type
_entity_poly.pdbx_seq_one_letter_code
_entity_poly.pdbx_strand_id
1 'polypeptide(L)'
;MLAVFGHYGWWPRPLLIVAWTLLIAGAVVTIPSPLRRALIGAPLLKVFRRILPPVSQTEREALEAGTVWWDGELFSGRPDWKKLLAYPKPRLTAEEQAFIAGPLRELCEMLSDWEITHEMTDMPPQVWQFIKDHGFLGMIIPKAYGGKGFSALAHSQVVMQLTTRSGTAAVSVMVPNSLGPAELLLHYGTAEQKDYYLPRLAQGIEIPCFALTSPEAGSDAAGIPDFGIVCK
;
A
#
# COMPACT_ATOMS: atom_id res chain seq x y z
N MET A 1 -13.53 -7.76 -48.93
CA MET A 1 -14.09 -8.78 -48.01
C MET A 1 -14.99 -9.82 -48.69
N LEU A 2 -15.60 -9.56 -49.86
CA LEU A 2 -16.47 -10.54 -50.55
C LEU A 2 -15.76 -11.42 -51.62
N ALA A 3 -14.51 -11.16 -51.98
CA ALA A 3 -13.77 -11.98 -52.97
C ALA A 3 -13.19 -13.29 -52.41
N VAL A 4 -13.24 -13.50 -51.09
CA VAL A 4 -12.69 -14.70 -50.42
C VAL A 4 -13.71 -15.83 -50.31
N PHE A 5 -15.00 -15.57 -50.61
CA PHE A 5 -16.10 -16.51 -50.37
C PHE A 5 -16.72 -17.13 -51.63
N GLY A 6 -16.27 -16.78 -52.83
CA GLY A 6 -16.90 -17.22 -54.08
C GLY A 6 -16.03 -18.15 -54.92
N HIS A 7 -16.67 -19.08 -55.64
CA HIS A 7 -16.10 -19.93 -56.70
C HIS A 7 -15.46 -19.14 -57.88
N TYR A 8 -15.41 -17.80 -57.79
CA TYR A 8 -14.96 -16.83 -58.78
C TYR A 8 -13.72 -16.01 -58.36
N GLY A 9 -13.10 -16.30 -57.21
CA GLY A 9 -11.85 -15.63 -56.81
C GLY A 9 -10.63 -16.10 -57.61
N TRP A 10 -9.85 -15.18 -58.16
CA TRP A 10 -8.65 -15.45 -58.99
C TRP A 10 -7.45 -16.09 -58.25
N TRP A 11 -7.64 -16.57 -57.01
CA TRP A 11 -6.58 -17.21 -56.24
C TRP A 11 -6.63 -18.74 -56.39
N PRO A 12 -5.48 -19.41 -56.62
CA PRO A 12 -5.42 -20.86 -56.61
C PRO A 12 -5.92 -21.43 -55.27
N ARG A 13 -6.78 -22.45 -55.33
CA ARG A 13 -7.28 -23.18 -54.14
C ARG A 13 -6.19 -23.53 -53.09
N PRO A 14 -4.99 -24.01 -53.45
CA PRO A 14 -3.96 -24.29 -52.43
C PRO A 14 -3.47 -23.04 -51.69
N LEU A 15 -3.37 -21.89 -52.37
CA LEU A 15 -2.98 -20.62 -51.75
C LEU A 15 -4.03 -20.11 -50.77
N LEU A 16 -5.33 -20.28 -51.10
CA LEU A 16 -6.42 -19.96 -50.18
C LEU A 16 -6.38 -20.84 -48.93
N ILE A 17 -6.12 -22.15 -49.08
CA ILE A 17 -5.99 -23.07 -47.94
C ILE A 17 -4.86 -22.63 -47.02
N VAL A 18 -3.68 -22.32 -47.57
CA VAL A 18 -2.52 -21.84 -46.77
C VAL A 18 -2.83 -20.51 -46.07
N ALA A 19 -3.49 -19.58 -46.75
CA ALA A 19 -3.86 -18.30 -46.14
C ALA A 19 -4.85 -18.48 -44.98
N TRP A 20 -5.86 -19.34 -45.15
CA TRP A 20 -6.82 -19.64 -44.09
C TRP A 20 -6.21 -20.40 -42.93
N THR A 21 -5.31 -21.35 -43.16
CA THR A 21 -4.63 -22.07 -42.06
C THR A 21 -3.73 -21.13 -41.27
N LEU A 22 -2.99 -20.23 -41.92
CA LEU A 22 -2.19 -19.21 -41.23
C LEU A 22 -3.07 -18.22 -40.45
N LEU A 23 -4.22 -17.83 -40.99
CA LEU A 23 -5.14 -16.93 -40.31
C LEU A 23 -5.79 -17.59 -39.10
N ILE A 24 -6.20 -18.85 -39.21
CA ILE A 24 -6.74 -19.65 -38.10
C ILE A 24 -5.65 -19.88 -37.04
N ALA A 25 -4.44 -20.26 -37.43
CA ALA A 25 -3.32 -20.43 -36.50
C ALA A 25 -2.99 -19.11 -35.78
N GLY A 26 -2.92 -18.00 -36.51
CA GLY A 26 -2.76 -16.66 -35.95
C GLY A 26 -3.88 -16.31 -34.97
N ALA A 27 -5.14 -16.61 -35.31
CA ALA A 27 -6.29 -16.40 -34.45
C ALA A 27 -6.22 -17.25 -33.16
N VAL A 28 -5.80 -18.53 -33.24
CA VAL A 28 -5.58 -19.39 -32.06
C VAL A 28 -4.47 -18.84 -31.16
N VAL A 29 -3.43 -18.22 -31.73
CA VAL A 29 -2.33 -17.63 -30.95
C VAL A 29 -2.71 -16.30 -30.31
N THR A 30 -3.49 -15.46 -31.00
CA THR A 30 -3.75 -14.06 -30.62
C THR A 30 -5.05 -13.87 -29.85
N ILE A 31 -6.10 -14.64 -30.15
CA ILE A 31 -7.40 -14.48 -29.52
C ILE A 31 -7.39 -15.20 -28.16
N PRO A 32 -7.66 -14.50 -27.04
CA PRO A 32 -7.74 -15.11 -25.71
C PRO A 32 -8.94 -16.05 -25.61
N SER A 33 -8.72 -17.32 -25.98
CA SER A 33 -9.71 -18.40 -25.98
C SER A 33 -9.28 -19.55 -25.06
N PRO A 34 -10.22 -20.42 -24.62
CA PRO A 34 -9.87 -21.64 -23.88
C PRO A 34 -8.86 -22.52 -24.63
N LEU A 35 -8.95 -22.54 -25.96
CA LEU A 35 -8.05 -23.30 -26.83
C LEU A 35 -6.62 -22.73 -26.79
N ARG A 36 -6.44 -21.42 -26.90
CA ARG A 36 -5.14 -20.74 -26.71
C ARG A 36 -4.54 -21.04 -25.34
N ARG A 37 -5.37 -20.99 -24.29
CA ARG A 37 -4.93 -21.27 -22.91
C ARG A 37 -4.43 -22.70 -22.77
N ALA A 38 -5.13 -23.68 -23.36
CA ALA A 38 -4.75 -25.09 -23.29
C ALA A 38 -3.50 -25.40 -24.12
N LEU A 39 -3.42 -24.87 -25.35
CA LEU A 39 -2.36 -25.22 -26.30
C LEU A 39 -1.07 -24.42 -26.12
N ILE A 40 -1.16 -23.17 -25.67
CA ILE A 40 -0.01 -22.25 -25.60
C ILE A 40 0.22 -21.79 -24.17
N GLY A 41 -0.80 -21.24 -23.51
CA GLY A 41 -0.66 -20.60 -22.20
C GLY A 41 -0.19 -21.55 -21.10
N ALA A 42 -0.83 -22.71 -20.95
CA ALA A 42 -0.51 -23.67 -19.89
C ALA A 42 0.88 -24.32 -20.06
N PRO A 43 1.30 -24.77 -21.27
CA PRO A 43 2.66 -25.23 -21.49
C PRO A 43 3.72 -24.14 -21.24
N LEU A 44 3.49 -22.92 -21.73
CA LEU A 44 4.42 -21.80 -21.54
C LEU A 44 4.57 -21.45 -20.06
N LEU A 45 3.48 -21.42 -19.30
CA LEU A 45 3.50 -21.18 -17.86
C LEU A 45 4.28 -22.26 -17.10
N LYS A 46 4.20 -23.53 -17.51
CA LYS A 46 5.00 -24.62 -16.92
C LYS A 46 6.50 -24.40 -17.12
N VAL A 47 6.90 -23.86 -18.27
CA VAL A 47 8.30 -23.51 -18.55
C VAL A 47 8.74 -22.33 -17.67
N PHE A 48 7.96 -21.25 -17.64
CA PHE A 48 8.27 -20.08 -16.81
C PHE A 48 8.42 -20.42 -15.32
N ARG A 49 7.55 -21.29 -14.78
CA ARG A 49 7.64 -21.74 -13.39
C ARG A 49 8.92 -22.50 -13.05
N ARG A 50 9.62 -23.07 -14.03
CA ARG A 50 10.93 -23.71 -13.82
C ARG A 50 12.09 -22.71 -13.81
N ILE A 51 11.90 -21.55 -14.41
CA ILE A 51 12.94 -20.50 -14.54
C ILE A 51 12.86 -19.53 -13.36
N LEU A 52 11.67 -19.31 -12.80
CA LEU A 52 11.47 -18.42 -11.67
C LEU A 52 12.21 -18.96 -10.42
N PRO A 53 12.98 -18.11 -9.71
CA PRO A 53 13.62 -18.50 -8.47
C PRO A 53 12.56 -18.91 -7.43
N PRO A 54 12.85 -19.91 -6.57
CA PRO A 54 11.95 -20.26 -5.48
C PRO A 54 11.85 -19.09 -4.50
N VAL A 55 10.62 -18.68 -4.19
CA VAL A 55 10.32 -17.73 -3.10
C VAL A 55 10.88 -18.32 -1.81
N SER A 56 11.69 -17.53 -1.09
CA SER A 56 12.26 -17.97 0.19
C SER A 56 11.13 -18.26 1.19
N GLN A 57 11.42 -19.04 2.24
CA GLN A 57 10.40 -19.31 3.27
C GLN A 57 9.91 -18.01 3.90
N THR A 58 10.82 -17.05 4.13
CA THR A 58 10.52 -15.75 4.73
C THR A 58 9.70 -14.85 3.80
N GLU A 59 10.03 -14.77 2.52
CA GLU A 59 9.21 -14.05 1.53
C GLU A 59 7.80 -14.65 1.41
N ARG A 60 7.68 -15.97 1.54
CA ARG A 60 6.39 -16.65 1.49
C ARG A 60 5.53 -16.34 2.71
N GLU A 61 6.10 -16.41 3.91
CA GLU A 61 5.40 -16.06 5.15
C GLU A 61 4.96 -14.58 5.12
N ALA A 62 5.77 -13.68 4.59
CA ALA A 62 5.40 -12.27 4.40
C ALA A 62 4.25 -12.10 3.37
N LEU A 63 4.30 -12.84 2.25
CA LEU A 63 3.23 -12.83 1.24
C LEU A 63 1.92 -13.44 1.78
N GLU A 64 2.01 -14.47 2.62
CA GLU A 64 0.86 -15.17 3.20
C GLU A 64 0.25 -14.43 4.40
N ALA A 65 1.04 -13.61 5.11
CA ALA A 65 0.55 -12.76 6.19
C ALA A 65 -0.34 -11.61 5.69
N GLY A 66 -0.27 -11.27 4.40
CA GLY A 66 -1.08 -10.24 3.77
C GLY A 66 -2.44 -10.73 3.27
N THR A 67 -3.38 -9.82 3.10
CA THR A 67 -4.63 -10.09 2.36
C THR A 67 -4.50 -9.61 0.92
N VAL A 68 -4.96 -10.40 -0.05
CA VAL A 68 -5.13 -9.93 -1.43
C VAL A 68 -6.39 -9.08 -1.54
N TRP A 69 -6.28 -7.90 -2.13
CA TRP A 69 -7.40 -6.96 -2.26
C TRP A 69 -7.73 -6.70 -3.74
N TRP A 70 -7.42 -5.51 -4.23
CA TRP A 70 -7.71 -5.11 -5.62
C TRP A 70 -6.77 -5.77 -6.63
N ASP A 71 -5.52 -5.93 -6.23
CA ASP A 71 -4.46 -6.61 -6.95
C ASP A 71 -4.81 -8.08 -7.21
N GLY A 72 -5.32 -8.81 -6.22
CA GLY A 72 -5.73 -10.21 -6.40
C GLY A 72 -6.78 -10.41 -7.49
N GLU A 73 -7.77 -9.50 -7.54
CA GLU A 73 -8.80 -9.49 -8.59
C GLU A 73 -8.20 -9.23 -9.97
N LEU A 74 -7.30 -8.24 -10.08
CA LEU A 74 -6.63 -7.90 -11.34
C LEU A 74 -5.71 -9.03 -11.84
N PHE A 75 -4.87 -9.57 -10.96
CA PHE A 75 -3.91 -10.62 -11.29
C PHE A 75 -4.56 -12.00 -11.50
N SER A 76 -5.83 -12.19 -11.11
CA SER A 76 -6.60 -13.39 -11.47
C SER A 76 -6.79 -13.55 -13.00
N GLY A 77 -6.63 -12.47 -13.77
CA GLY A 77 -6.89 -12.42 -15.21
C GLY A 77 -8.39 -12.42 -15.56
N ARG A 78 -9.28 -12.38 -14.57
CA ARG A 78 -10.74 -12.25 -14.72
C ARG A 78 -11.32 -11.42 -13.56
N PRO A 79 -10.95 -10.13 -13.42
CA PRO A 79 -11.42 -9.29 -12.32
C PRO A 79 -12.94 -9.14 -12.33
N ASP A 80 -13.57 -9.23 -11.16
CA ASP A 80 -14.98 -8.86 -10.99
C ASP A 80 -15.13 -7.34 -10.93
N TRP A 81 -15.32 -6.72 -12.10
CA TRP A 81 -15.51 -5.27 -12.20
C TRP A 81 -16.70 -4.74 -11.41
N LYS A 82 -17.76 -5.53 -11.19
CA LYS A 82 -18.90 -5.06 -10.39
C LYS A 82 -18.47 -4.90 -8.93
N LYS A 83 -17.75 -5.88 -8.39
CA LYS A 83 -17.15 -5.79 -7.05
C LYS A 83 -16.18 -4.60 -6.95
N LEU A 84 -15.29 -4.45 -7.94
CA LEU A 84 -14.29 -3.38 -7.93
C LEU A 84 -14.89 -1.98 -8.01
N LEU A 85 -15.97 -1.79 -8.78
CA LEU A 85 -16.63 -0.50 -8.93
C LEU A 85 -17.66 -0.21 -7.82
N ALA A 86 -18.06 -1.22 -7.05
CA ALA A 86 -19.00 -1.07 -5.94
C ALA A 86 -18.36 -0.52 -4.65
N TYR A 87 -17.03 -0.44 -4.57
CA TYR A 87 -16.36 0.11 -3.39
C TYR A 87 -16.81 1.57 -3.15
N PRO A 88 -17.25 1.92 -1.94
CA PRO A 88 -17.70 3.26 -1.64
C PRO A 88 -16.51 4.22 -1.72
N LYS A 89 -16.74 5.40 -2.30
CA LYS A 89 -15.76 6.49 -2.23
C LYS A 89 -15.59 6.89 -0.77
N PRO A 90 -14.37 6.84 -0.22
CA PRO A 90 -14.14 7.29 1.15
C PRO A 90 -14.46 8.78 1.26
N ARG A 91 -15.02 9.20 2.40
CA ARG A 91 -15.40 10.58 2.66
C ARG A 91 -14.89 10.98 4.04
N LEU A 92 -14.43 12.23 4.14
CA LEU A 92 -14.07 12.82 5.41
C LEU A 92 -15.34 13.18 6.19
N THR A 93 -15.34 12.89 7.47
CA THR A 93 -16.31 13.39 8.45
C THR A 93 -16.16 14.90 8.63
N ALA A 94 -17.17 15.55 9.22
CA ALA A 94 -17.12 16.99 9.49
C ALA A 94 -15.95 17.36 10.43
N GLU A 95 -15.63 16.49 11.40
CA GLU A 95 -14.52 16.68 12.33
C GLU A 95 -13.16 16.61 11.63
N GLU A 96 -12.96 15.62 10.76
CA GLU A 96 -11.73 15.50 9.96
C GLU A 96 -11.57 16.68 8.98
N GLN A 97 -12.66 17.11 8.35
CA GLN A 97 -12.64 18.31 7.48
C GLN A 97 -12.26 19.56 8.28
N ALA A 98 -12.81 19.74 9.48
CA ALA A 98 -12.47 20.86 10.35
C ALA A 98 -11.00 20.80 10.80
N PHE A 99 -10.47 19.62 11.11
CA PHE A 99 -9.07 19.44 11.45
C PHE A 99 -8.13 19.82 10.30
N ILE A 100 -8.47 19.40 9.08
CA ILE A 100 -7.71 19.73 7.86
C ILE A 100 -7.79 21.23 7.55
N ALA A 101 -8.97 21.84 7.69
CA ALA A 101 -9.19 23.25 7.38
C ALA A 101 -8.61 24.22 8.43
N GLY A 102 -8.44 23.76 9.68
CA GLY A 102 -7.91 24.57 10.79
C GLY A 102 -6.51 24.13 11.21
N PRO A 103 -6.36 23.25 12.23
CA PRO A 103 -5.06 22.87 12.80
C PRO A 103 -3.99 22.49 11.78
N LEU A 104 -4.33 21.69 10.76
CA LEU A 104 -3.36 21.29 9.74
C LEU A 104 -2.86 22.47 8.91
N ARG A 105 -3.76 23.40 8.55
CA ARG A 105 -3.38 24.60 7.81
C ARG A 105 -2.43 25.46 8.63
N GLU A 106 -2.73 25.66 9.91
CA GLU A 106 -1.88 26.43 10.83
C GLU A 106 -0.51 25.77 11.00
N LEU A 107 -0.45 24.45 11.19
CA LEU A 107 0.81 23.71 11.21
C LEU A 107 1.59 23.92 9.91
N CYS A 108 0.95 23.84 8.74
CA CYS A 108 1.60 24.10 7.46
C CYS A 108 2.17 25.54 7.33
N GLU A 109 1.55 26.52 7.98
CA GLU A 109 2.02 27.91 8.00
C GLU A 109 3.22 28.09 8.96
N MET A 110 3.35 27.26 9.99
CA MET A 110 4.48 27.26 10.93
C MET A 110 5.74 26.56 10.39
N LEU A 111 5.64 25.77 9.33
CA LEU A 111 6.73 24.93 8.84
C LEU A 111 7.65 25.67 7.84
N SER A 112 8.95 25.66 8.14
CA SER A 112 10.02 26.06 7.23
C SER A 112 10.97 24.87 7.03
N ASP A 113 10.99 24.29 5.82
CA ASP A 113 11.83 23.11 5.55
C ASP A 113 13.32 23.40 5.73
N TRP A 114 13.77 24.59 5.33
CA TRP A 114 15.17 25.00 5.47
C TRP A 114 15.60 25.12 6.95
N GLU A 115 14.77 25.76 7.76
CA GLU A 115 15.02 25.87 9.21
C GLU A 115 15.12 24.48 9.84
N ILE A 116 14.17 23.59 9.53
CA ILE A 116 14.13 22.23 10.06
C ILE A 116 15.35 21.40 9.63
N THR A 117 15.73 21.46 8.36
CA THR A 117 16.72 20.53 7.79
C THR A 117 18.15 21.04 7.84
N HIS A 118 18.37 22.35 7.72
CA HIS A 118 19.72 22.94 7.58
C HIS A 118 20.16 23.77 8.78
N GLU A 119 19.23 24.44 9.48
CA GLU A 119 19.58 25.31 10.61
C GLU A 119 19.50 24.55 11.94
N MET A 120 18.38 23.87 12.18
CA MET A 120 18.11 23.19 13.45
C MET A 120 18.45 21.70 13.42
N THR A 121 18.35 21.06 12.26
CA THR A 121 18.39 19.59 12.11
C THR A 121 17.37 18.85 12.98
N ASP A 122 16.30 19.54 13.36
CA ASP A 122 15.15 19.08 14.15
C ASP A 122 13.97 20.05 13.91
N MET A 123 12.74 19.67 14.29
CA MET A 123 11.61 20.60 14.25
C MET A 123 11.73 21.65 15.37
N PRO A 124 11.38 22.93 15.10
CA PRO A 124 11.36 23.95 16.13
C PRO A 124 10.49 23.56 17.34
N PRO A 125 10.87 23.85 18.59
CA PRO A 125 10.13 23.44 19.79
C PRO A 125 8.65 23.85 19.79
N GLN A 126 8.33 25.03 19.27
CA GLN A 126 6.96 25.52 19.13
C GLN A 126 6.14 24.70 18.12
N VAL A 127 6.78 24.20 17.05
CA VAL A 127 6.15 23.32 16.06
C VAL A 127 5.88 21.95 16.69
N TRP A 128 6.87 21.40 17.41
CA TRP A 128 6.70 20.17 18.18
C TRP A 128 5.55 20.28 19.18
N GLN A 129 5.48 21.38 19.93
CA GLN A 129 4.42 21.61 20.91
C GLN A 129 3.05 21.70 20.22
N PHE A 130 2.95 22.44 19.12
CA PHE A 130 1.71 22.54 18.34
C PHE A 130 1.22 21.18 17.83
N ILE A 131 2.14 20.35 17.31
CA ILE A 131 1.87 18.97 16.84
C ILE A 131 1.27 18.13 17.97
N LYS A 132 1.82 18.22 19.19
CA LYS A 132 1.33 17.48 20.35
C LYS A 132 -0.04 17.98 20.83
N ASP A 133 -0.16 19.28 21.04
CA ASP A 133 -1.37 19.92 21.60
C ASP A 133 -2.60 19.69 20.73
N HIS A 134 -2.43 19.66 19.41
CA HIS A 134 -3.52 19.44 18.47
C HIS A 134 -3.79 17.96 18.18
N GLY A 135 -2.96 17.05 18.69
CA GLY A 135 -3.15 15.60 18.58
C GLY A 135 -2.76 15.03 17.22
N PHE A 136 -1.78 15.62 16.54
CA PHE A 136 -1.26 15.08 15.27
C PHE A 136 -0.59 13.72 15.45
N LEU A 137 -0.07 13.40 16.63
CA LEU A 137 0.60 12.11 16.90
C LEU A 137 -0.35 10.96 17.26
N GLY A 138 -1.64 11.26 17.46
CA GLY A 138 -2.66 10.31 17.93
C GLY A 138 -3.90 10.27 17.05
N MET A 139 -3.76 10.51 15.75
CA MET A 139 -4.89 10.56 14.81
C MET A 139 -5.62 9.22 14.71
N ILE A 140 -4.90 8.10 14.62
CA ILE A 140 -5.52 6.76 14.50
C ILE A 140 -5.98 6.18 15.83
N ILE A 141 -5.48 6.72 16.95
CA ILE A 141 -5.77 6.18 18.28
C ILE A 141 -7.25 6.45 18.62
N PRO A 142 -8.02 5.45 19.11
CA PRO A 142 -9.42 5.64 19.46
C PRO A 142 -9.62 6.74 20.50
N LYS A 143 -10.75 7.45 20.41
CA LYS A 143 -11.10 8.53 21.34
C LYS A 143 -11.17 8.09 22.81
N ALA A 144 -11.49 6.83 23.08
CA ALA A 144 -11.47 6.25 24.43
C ALA A 144 -10.08 6.32 25.09
N TYR A 145 -9.02 6.35 24.29
CA TYR A 145 -7.63 6.52 24.72
C TYR A 145 -7.12 7.95 24.52
N GLY A 146 -8.00 8.93 24.26
CA GLY A 146 -7.60 10.33 24.06
C GLY A 146 -7.05 10.67 22.67
N GLY A 147 -7.10 9.75 21.71
CA GLY A 147 -6.77 10.02 20.31
C GLY A 147 -7.92 10.67 19.53
N LYS A 148 -7.75 10.83 18.21
CA LYS A 148 -8.78 11.43 17.33
C LYS A 148 -9.71 10.39 16.69
N GLY A 149 -9.26 9.16 16.51
CA GLY A 149 -10.02 8.11 15.80
C GLY A 149 -10.31 8.45 14.33
N PHE A 150 -9.39 9.14 13.67
CA PHE A 150 -9.49 9.53 12.26
C PHE A 150 -9.32 8.34 11.32
N SER A 151 -9.98 8.44 10.17
CA SER A 151 -9.92 7.48 9.08
C SER A 151 -8.57 7.51 8.37
N ALA A 152 -8.25 6.42 7.66
CA ALA A 152 -7.08 6.35 6.79
C ALA A 152 -7.09 7.45 5.71
N LEU A 153 -8.27 7.89 5.24
CA LEU A 153 -8.37 9.00 4.29
C LEU A 153 -7.92 10.32 4.93
N ALA A 154 -8.39 10.63 6.14
CA ALA A 154 -7.98 11.84 6.85
C ALA A 154 -6.47 11.84 7.16
N HIS A 155 -5.95 10.70 7.64
CA HIS A 155 -4.52 10.53 7.85
C HIS A 155 -3.72 10.79 6.55
N SER A 156 -4.14 10.18 5.43
CA SER A 156 -3.51 10.39 4.12
C SER A 156 -3.52 11.86 3.68
N GLN A 157 -4.65 12.56 3.84
CA GLN A 157 -4.74 14.00 3.49
C GLN A 157 -3.82 14.87 4.35
N VAL A 158 -3.76 14.61 5.66
CA VAL A 158 -2.87 15.31 6.59
C VAL A 158 -1.41 15.16 6.15
N VAL A 159 -0.96 13.92 5.93
CA VAL A 159 0.42 13.63 5.53
C VAL A 159 0.73 14.27 4.17
N MET A 160 -0.15 14.10 3.18
CA MET A 160 0.04 14.70 1.85
C MET A 160 0.21 16.21 1.92
N GLN A 161 -0.59 16.91 2.73
CA GLN A 161 -0.49 18.36 2.84
C GLN A 161 0.78 18.79 3.57
N LEU A 162 1.18 18.10 4.65
CA LEU A 162 2.44 18.37 5.35
C LEU A 162 3.65 18.17 4.43
N THR A 163 3.64 17.13 3.58
CA THR A 163 4.74 16.87 2.64
C THR A 163 4.98 18.03 1.66
N THR A 164 3.96 18.86 1.38
CA THR A 164 4.14 20.07 0.56
C THR A 164 4.96 21.17 1.24
N ARG A 165 5.15 21.07 2.56
CA ARG A 165 5.85 22.06 3.38
C ARG A 165 7.14 21.53 3.99
N SER A 166 7.14 20.30 4.52
CA SER A 166 8.35 19.64 5.01
C SER A 166 8.19 18.12 5.04
N GLY A 167 9.17 17.43 4.45
CA GLY A 167 9.25 15.96 4.51
C GLY A 167 9.46 15.45 5.94
N THR A 168 10.29 16.15 6.73
CA THR A 168 10.58 15.79 8.12
C THR A 168 9.32 15.86 8.99
N ALA A 169 8.54 16.93 8.88
CA ALA A 169 7.29 17.06 9.63
C ALA A 169 6.25 16.02 9.20
N ALA A 170 6.15 15.76 7.89
CA ALA A 170 5.26 14.74 7.37
C ALA A 170 5.59 13.35 7.92
N VAL A 171 6.86 12.94 7.91
CA VAL A 171 7.29 11.64 8.45
C VAL A 171 7.11 11.56 9.96
N SER A 172 7.43 12.64 10.70
CA SER A 172 7.27 12.70 12.16
C SER A 172 5.81 12.55 12.61
N VAL A 173 4.86 13.04 11.80
CA VAL A 173 3.42 12.82 12.04
C VAL A 173 2.94 11.48 11.50
N MET A 174 3.45 11.02 10.35
CA MET A 174 3.02 9.79 9.68
C MET A 174 3.38 8.53 10.46
N VAL A 175 4.62 8.42 10.95
CA VAL A 175 5.14 7.19 11.57
C VAL A 175 4.32 6.79 12.82
N PRO A 176 4.03 7.67 13.78
CA PRO A 176 3.18 7.33 14.93
C PRO A 176 1.76 6.87 14.55
N ASN A 177 1.25 7.29 13.38
CA ASN A 177 -0.11 7.04 12.90
C ASN A 177 -0.22 5.95 11.82
N SER A 178 0.85 5.21 11.56
CA SER A 178 0.87 4.10 10.61
C SER A 178 1.65 2.95 11.23
N LEU A 179 2.87 2.74 10.76
CA LEU A 179 3.81 1.69 11.18
C LEU A 179 4.31 1.83 12.63
N GLY A 180 3.67 2.69 13.43
CA GLY A 180 4.03 2.99 14.79
C GLY A 180 3.48 1.97 15.81
N PRO A 181 4.02 1.98 17.04
CA PRO A 181 3.56 1.20 18.18
C PRO A 181 2.07 1.32 18.45
N ALA A 182 1.41 2.45 18.14
CA ALA A 182 -0.03 2.59 18.31
C ALA A 182 -0.81 1.56 17.49
N GLU A 183 -0.47 1.37 16.21
CA GLU A 183 -1.13 0.38 15.35
C GLU A 183 -0.88 -1.05 15.87
N LEU A 184 0.38 -1.37 16.21
CA LEU A 184 0.73 -2.69 16.78
C LEU A 184 0.04 -2.96 18.11
N LEU A 185 -0.01 -1.97 19.01
CA LEU A 185 -0.70 -2.09 20.29
C LEU A 185 -2.20 -2.29 20.09
N LEU A 186 -2.83 -1.57 19.15
CA LEU A 186 -4.26 -1.74 18.86
C LEU A 186 -4.58 -3.17 18.41
N HIS A 187 -3.76 -3.73 17.51
CA HIS A 187 -3.95 -5.07 16.95
C HIS A 187 -3.55 -6.20 17.90
N TYR A 188 -2.41 -6.07 18.59
CA TYR A 188 -1.75 -7.18 19.29
C TYR A 188 -1.51 -6.93 20.78
N GLY A 189 -1.69 -5.72 21.27
CA GLY A 189 -1.46 -5.37 22.67
C GLY A 189 -2.50 -5.94 23.63
N THR A 190 -2.07 -6.26 24.86
CA THR A 190 -2.97 -6.59 25.96
C THR A 190 -3.77 -5.37 26.42
N ALA A 191 -4.81 -5.58 27.23
CA ALA A 191 -5.59 -4.47 27.79
C ALA A 191 -4.71 -3.52 28.61
N GLU A 192 -3.84 -4.08 29.46
CA GLU A 192 -2.93 -3.30 30.31
C GLU A 192 -1.94 -2.47 29.50
N GLN A 193 -1.41 -3.04 28.40
CA GLN A 193 -0.52 -2.32 27.49
C GLN A 193 -1.26 -1.19 26.76
N LYS A 194 -2.48 -1.46 26.28
CA LYS A 194 -3.30 -0.45 25.60
C LYS A 194 -3.64 0.71 26.53
N ASP A 195 -4.13 0.40 27.72
CA ASP A 195 -4.56 1.39 28.71
C ASP A 195 -3.39 2.23 29.23
N TYR A 196 -2.18 1.68 29.29
CA TYR A 196 -0.97 2.40 29.66
C TYR A 196 -0.39 3.26 28.52
N TYR A 197 -0.13 2.66 27.34
CA TYR A 197 0.64 3.31 26.28
C TYR A 197 -0.20 4.20 25.36
N LEU A 198 -1.40 3.79 24.96
CA LEU A 198 -2.17 4.54 23.96
C LEU A 198 -2.51 5.98 24.39
N PRO A 199 -2.88 6.26 25.65
CA PRO A 199 -3.09 7.63 26.11
C PRO A 199 -1.83 8.49 26.06
N ARG A 200 -0.67 7.90 26.36
CA ARG A 200 0.63 8.59 26.39
C ARG A 200 1.12 8.93 24.98
N LEU A 201 0.89 8.01 24.04
CA LEU A 201 1.16 8.20 22.62
C LEU A 201 0.22 9.25 22.03
N ALA A 202 -1.07 9.20 22.35
CA ALA A 202 -2.06 10.18 21.85
C ALA A 202 -1.72 11.63 22.26
N GLN A 203 -1.18 11.81 23.46
CA GLN A 203 -0.77 13.11 24.00
C GLN A 203 0.65 13.53 23.57
N GLY A 204 1.41 12.64 22.90
CA GLY A 204 2.81 12.92 22.54
C GLY A 204 3.75 13.05 23.75
N ILE A 205 3.38 12.46 24.89
CA ILE A 205 4.28 12.32 26.06
C ILE A 205 5.44 11.41 25.68
N GLU A 206 5.12 10.34 24.95
CA GLU A 206 6.08 9.42 24.34
C GLU A 206 5.99 9.57 22.83
N ILE A 207 7.13 9.77 22.17
CA ILE A 207 7.23 9.78 20.71
C ILE A 207 7.72 8.40 20.29
N PRO A 208 6.91 7.63 19.58
CA PRO A 208 7.29 6.27 19.24
C PRO A 208 8.29 6.20 18.08
N CYS A 209 9.03 5.10 18.03
CA CYS A 209 9.81 4.67 16.88
C CYS A 209 9.50 3.21 16.49
N PHE A 210 9.81 2.84 15.25
CA PHE A 210 9.71 1.47 14.76
C PHE A 210 11.11 0.95 14.43
N ALA A 211 11.68 0.15 15.33
CA ALA A 211 13.04 -0.36 15.24
C ALA A 211 13.06 -1.75 14.59
N LEU A 212 13.12 -1.78 13.26
CA LEU A 212 13.18 -3.02 12.47
C LEU A 212 14.49 -3.15 11.68
N THR A 213 14.92 -2.09 11.00
CA THR A 213 16.11 -2.13 10.14
C THR A 213 17.40 -2.23 10.97
N SER A 214 18.29 -3.13 10.58
CA SER A 214 19.65 -3.29 11.13
C SER A 214 20.71 -3.11 10.02
N PRO A 215 22.02 -3.03 10.35
CA PRO A 215 23.08 -3.01 9.34
C PRO A 215 23.08 -4.24 8.41
N GLU A 216 22.58 -5.38 8.89
CA GLU A 216 22.54 -6.67 8.19
C GLU A 216 21.19 -6.97 7.54
N ALA A 217 20.10 -6.33 7.98
CA ALA A 217 18.73 -6.62 7.56
C ALA A 217 17.92 -5.36 7.22
N GLY A 218 17.34 -5.35 6.02
CA GLY A 218 16.46 -4.28 5.52
C GLY A 218 15.27 -4.86 4.77
N SER A 219 15.41 -5.07 3.46
CA SER A 219 14.36 -5.71 2.65
C SER A 219 14.04 -7.13 3.11
N ASP A 220 15.06 -7.89 3.55
CA ASP A 220 14.88 -9.17 4.24
C ASP A 220 14.76 -8.93 5.75
N ALA A 221 13.60 -8.42 6.18
CA ALA A 221 13.35 -8.08 7.58
C ALA A 221 13.44 -9.30 8.53
N ALA A 222 13.16 -10.50 8.01
CA ALA A 222 13.28 -11.73 8.79
C ALA A 222 14.74 -12.19 8.99
N GLY A 223 15.68 -11.61 8.23
CA GLY A 223 17.11 -11.82 8.39
C GLY A 223 17.75 -11.04 9.56
N ILE A 224 16.95 -10.37 10.41
CA ILE A 224 17.45 -9.59 11.54
C ILE A 224 18.20 -10.51 12.54
N PRO A 225 19.45 -10.18 12.92
CA PRO A 225 20.25 -11.01 13.83
C PRO A 225 19.92 -10.79 15.31
N ASP A 226 19.18 -9.73 15.63
CA ASP A 226 18.80 -9.35 16.98
C ASP A 226 17.94 -10.42 17.67
N PHE A 227 18.24 -10.69 18.94
CA PHE A 227 17.47 -11.62 19.77
C PHE A 227 17.04 -10.97 21.08
N GLY A 228 15.80 -11.22 21.50
CA GLY A 228 15.25 -10.78 22.78
C GLY A 228 15.13 -11.95 23.76
N ILE A 229 15.52 -11.74 25.01
CA ILE A 229 15.27 -12.68 26.11
C ILE A 229 14.09 -12.16 26.93
N VAL A 230 12.99 -12.91 26.99
CA VAL A 230 11.85 -12.55 27.83
C VAL A 230 12.17 -12.93 29.28
N CYS A 231 12.57 -11.94 30.07
CA CYS A 231 12.77 -12.09 31.50
C CYS A 231 11.42 -12.03 32.24
N LYS A 232 11.25 -12.88 33.24
CA LYS A 232 10.09 -12.87 34.15
C LYS A 232 10.37 -12.03 35.38
#